data_AF-M0B3C7-F1
#
_entry.id   AF-M0B3C7-F1
#
_cell.length_a   1.000
_cell.length_b   1.000
_cell.length_c   1.000
_cell.angle_alpha   90.00
_cell.angle_beta   90.00
_cell.angle_gamma   90.00
#
_symmetry.space_group_name_H-M   'P 1'
#
loop_
_entity.id
_entity.type
_entity.pdbx_description
1 polymer ?
#
loop_
_entity_poly.entity_id
_entity_poly.type
_entity_poly.pdbx_seq_one_letter_code
_entity_poly.pdbx_strand_id
1 'polypeptide(L)' 'MNSERHEKEIEHGERFAYSRLTDTWYRVTAWTDLGEGRIQSHSKEAVDREEVPEEWTEGVEEVA' A
#
# COMPACT_ATOMS: atom_id res chain seq x y z
N MET A 1 -24.74 17.06 18.54
CA MET A 1 -23.86 15.89 18.36
C MET A 1 -24.19 15.30 17.00
N ASN A 2 -23.46 15.65 15.96
CA ASN A 2 -23.53 14.94 14.68
C ASN A 2 -22.13 14.41 14.40
N SER A 3 -22.03 13.09 14.43
CA SER A 3 -20.81 12.34 14.19
C SER A 3 -20.36 12.59 12.75
N GLU A 4 -19.31 13.39 12.59
CA GLU A 4 -18.57 13.51 11.33
C GLU A 4 -17.97 12.13 11.03
N ARG A 5 -18.68 11.33 10.22
CA ARG A 5 -18.06 10.19 9.55
C ARG A 5 -17.03 10.80 8.60
N HIS A 6 -15.77 10.82 9.01
CA HIS A 6 -14.68 11.00 8.06
C HIS A 6 -14.71 9.80 7.13
N GLU A 7 -15.46 9.93 6.04
CA GLU A 7 -15.36 9.05 4.89
C GLU A 7 -13.92 9.22 4.40
N LYS A 8 -13.06 8.28 4.77
CA LYS A 8 -11.68 8.34 4.32
C LYS A 8 -11.69 8.24 2.80
N GLU A 9 -11.28 9.31 2.13
CA GLU A 9 -11.31 9.39 0.68
C GLU A 9 -10.40 8.30 0.08
N ILE A 10 -10.87 7.67 -0.99
CA ILE A 10 -10.06 6.73 -1.77
C ILE A 10 -9.14 7.56 -2.64
N GLU A 11 -7.85 7.45 -2.37
CA GLU A 11 -6.80 8.02 -3.19
C GLU A 11 -6.49 7.10 -4.38
N HIS A 12 -6.15 7.72 -5.51
CA HIS A 12 -5.76 7.04 -6.73
C HIS A 12 -4.34 7.44 -7.12
N GLY A 13 -3.56 6.48 -7.61
CA GLY A 13 -2.20 6.72 -8.06
C GLY A 13 -1.46 5.41 -8.28
N GLU A 14 -0.15 5.42 -8.12
CA GLU A 14 0.67 4.21 -8.15
C GLU A 14 1.49 4.14 -6.87
N ARG A 15 1.34 3.06 -6.13
CA ARG A 15 2.17 2.71 -4.97
C ARG A 15 2.54 1.25 -5.03
N PHE A 16 3.68 0.90 -4.45
CA PHE A 16 4.07 -0.49 -4.27
C PHE A 16 4.01 -0.86 -2.80
N ALA A 17 3.47 -2.04 -2.50
CA ALA A 17 3.36 -2.55 -1.15
C ALA A 17 3.76 -4.02 -1.11
N TYR A 18 4.65 -4.37 -0.19
CA TYR A 18 5.03 -5.74 0.06
C TYR A 18 4.15 -6.36 1.15
N SER A 19 3.59 -7.53 0.86
CA SER A 19 2.79 -8.30 1.80
C SER A 19 3.62 -9.45 2.35
N ARG A 20 4.02 -9.35 3.63
CA ARG A 20 4.68 -10.44 4.36
C ARG A 20 3.81 -11.68 4.53
N LEU A 21 2.48 -11.53 4.48
CA LEU A 21 1.55 -12.65 4.64
C LEU A 21 1.60 -13.60 3.43
N THR A 22 1.77 -13.04 2.24
CA THR A 22 1.75 -13.78 0.97
C THR A 22 3.13 -13.86 0.33
N ASP A 23 4.13 -13.19 0.91
CA ASP A 23 5.48 -13.05 0.35
C ASP A 23 5.43 -12.50 -1.09
N THR A 24 4.64 -11.46 -1.32
CA THR A 24 4.36 -10.94 -2.67
C THR A 24 4.33 -9.43 -2.70
N TRP A 25 4.86 -8.86 -3.78
CA TRP A 25 4.75 -7.44 -4.08
C TRP A 25 3.44 -7.13 -4.80
N TYR A 26 2.84 -6.01 -4.44
CA TYR A 26 1.61 -5.54 -5.03
C TYR A 26 1.77 -4.11 -5.55
N ARG A 27 1.37 -3.88 -6.79
CA ARG A 27 1.11 -2.54 -7.31
C ARG A 27 -0.30 -2.13 -6.90
N VAL A 28 -0.42 -1.12 -6.07
CA VAL A 28 -1.66 -0.59 -5.52
C VAL A 28 -2.03 0.66 -6.28
N THR A 29 -3.20 0.65 -6.91
CA THR A 29 -3.69 1.77 -7.75
C THR A 29 -4.79 2.60 -7.09
N ALA A 30 -5.41 2.04 -6.05
CA ALA A 30 -6.38 2.75 -5.22
C ALA A 30 -6.22 2.32 -3.77
N TRP A 31 -6.13 3.30 -2.86
CA TRP A 31 -5.97 3.05 -1.43
C TRP A 31 -6.65 4.10 -0.59
N THR A 32 -6.88 3.76 0.67
CA THR A 32 -7.32 4.69 1.69
C THR A 32 -6.23 4.82 2.73
N ASP A 33 -5.84 6.06 3.05
CA ASP A 33 -4.85 6.32 4.08
C ASP A 33 -5.40 5.98 5.47
N LEU A 34 -4.72 5.06 6.16
CA LEU A 34 -5.10 4.66 7.51
C LEU A 34 -4.47 5.53 8.60
N GLY A 35 -3.52 6.39 8.25
CA GLY A 35 -2.62 7.07 9.17
C GLY A 35 -1.40 6.20 9.52
N GLU A 36 -0.38 6.82 10.14
CA GLU A 36 0.83 6.14 10.63
C GLU A 36 1.58 5.33 9.55
N GLY A 37 1.55 5.81 8.30
CA GLY A 37 2.19 5.15 7.15
C GLY A 37 1.49 3.86 6.71
N ARG A 38 0.28 3.60 7.19
CA ARG A 38 -0.51 2.43 6.80
C ARG A 38 -1.56 2.83 5.77
N ILE A 39 -1.82 1.92 4.83
CA ILE A 39 -2.87 2.09 3.83
C ILE A 39 -3.76 0.85 3.78
N GLN A 40 -5.03 1.05 3.43
CA GLN A 40 -5.93 -0.02 3.01
C GLN A 40 -5.97 -0.05 1.48
N SER A 41 -5.53 -1.14 0.87
CA SER A 41 -5.61 -1.29 -0.58
C SER A 41 -7.04 -1.64 -1.01
N HIS A 42 -7.59 -0.87 -1.95
CA HIS A 42 -8.87 -1.13 -2.59
C HIS A 42 -8.70 -1.79 -3.97
N SER A 43 -7.66 -1.41 -4.71
CA SER A 43 -7.28 -2.02 -5.97
C SER A 43 -5.78 -2.32 -5.96
N LYS A 44 -5.43 -3.59 -6.19
CA LYS A 44 -4.05 -4.04 -6.26
C LYS A 44 -3.88 -5.21 -7.22
N GLU A 45 -2.72 -5.29 -7.85
CA GLU A 45 -2.29 -6.41 -8.68
C GLU A 45 -0.96 -6.95 -8.13
N ALA A 46 -0.80 -8.27 -8.14
CA ALA A 46 0.46 -8.90 -7.78
C ALA A 46 1.46 -8.65 -8.91
N VAL A 47 2.67 -8.22 -8.54
CA VAL A 47 3.76 -7.91 -9.47
C VAL A 47 5.03 -8.62 -9.01
N ASP A 48 5.91 -8.89 -9.96
CA ASP A 48 7.22 -9.44 -9.63
C ASP A 48 8.10 -8.38 -8.96
N ARG A 49 9.04 -8.81 -8.11
CA ARG A 49 9.99 -7.92 -7.43
C ARG A 49 10.79 -7.06 -8.42
N GLU A 50 11.05 -7.58 -9.63
CA GLU A 50 11.77 -6.91 -10.70
C GLU A 50 10.99 -5.71 -11.30
N GLU A 51 9.67 -5.70 -11.17
CA GLU A 51 8.82 -4.59 -11.63
C GLU A 51 8.73 -3.45 -10.59
N VAL A 52 9.16 -3.72 -9.35
CA VAL A 52 9.10 -2.75 -8.25
C VAL A 52 10.35 -1.86 -8.28
N PRO A 53 10.19 -0.53 -8.37
CA PRO A 53 11.33 0.39 -8.32
C PRO A 53 12.11 0.24 -7.01
N GLU A 54 13.44 0.33 -7.08
CA GLU A 54 14.33 0.07 -5.94
C GLU A 54 14.03 0.96 -4.73
N GLU A 55 13.61 2.20 -4.94
CA GLU A 55 13.22 3.16 -3.90
C GLU A 55 12.10 2.65 -2.96
N TRP A 56 11.23 1.75 -3.45
CA TRP A 56 10.13 1.16 -2.67
C TRP A 56 10.54 -0.10 -1.91
N THR A 57 11.72 -0.62 -2.25
CA THR A 57 12.24 -1.88 -1.72
C THR A 57 13.36 -1.66 -0.72
N GLU A 58 14.05 -0.52 -0.81
CA GLU A 58 14.96 -0.01 0.21
C GLU A 58 14.20 0.12 1.55
N GLY A 59 14.56 -0.72 2.52
CA GLY A 59 14.00 -0.72 3.88
C GLY A 59 12.97 -1.81 4.17
N VAL A 60 12.51 -2.59 3.19
CA VAL A 60 11.69 -3.78 3.46
C VAL A 60 12.54 -4.95 3.98
N GLU A 61 13.82 -5.01 3.59
CA GLU A 61 14.76 -6.09 3.91
C GLU A 61 15.45 -5.95 5.30
N GLU A 62 15.39 -4.79 5.97
CA GLU A 62 16.09 -4.57 7.26
C GLU A 62 15.34 -5.12 8.50
N VAL A 63 14.24 -5.85 8.29
CA VAL A 63 13.39 -6.42 9.35
C VAL A 63 13.03 -7.87 9.02
N ALA A 64 14.06 -8.67 8.76
CA ALA A 64 14.01 -10.13 8.67
C ALA A 64 14.74 -10.78 9.85
#